data_AF-A0A7Y3FVK8-F1
#
_entry.id   AF-A0A7Y3FVK8-F1
#
_cell.length_a   1.000
_cell.length_b   1.000
_cell.length_c   1.000
_cell.angle_alpha   90.00
_cell.angle_beta   90.00
_cell.angle_gamma   90.00
#
_symmetry.space_group_name_H-M   'P 1'
#
loop_
_entity.id
_entity.type
_entity.pdbx_description
1 polymer ?
#
loop_
_entity_poly.entity_id
_entity_poly.type
_entity_poly.pdbx_seq_one_letter_code
_entity_poly.pdbx_strand_id
1 'polypeptide(L)'
;WKVSSYSSLVSGHLPDIELPDHDAFNASLQRQIRSDIDFQSFSGQFGQAEYSEKNDIFSFPKGARAGIFFHDMLENLDFKDSSDNIRESLVKTKLEEFGFDLKWKNTVGDMINNLIATPLLEEQKDLILSSVAMTDRINEMEFYFPLKTVTAQKLSQIFSDYAGIHIPADFPTRIEKLSFMPSEGFMKGYIDLVFQHSGKFYLVDWKSNYLGNQVEDYSKDSIDDTMNKDLYVLQYHIYLLAIHQYLRHHMSGYDYETDFGGVFYIFLRGMNKKRGPQSGVYHALPKADLIYALGKELIPDYL
;
A
#
# COMPACT_ATOMS: atom_id res chain seq x y z
N TRP A 1 -26.10 5.19 8.77
CA TRP A 1 -25.05 5.50 7.79
C TRP A 1 -24.17 4.28 7.62
N LYS A 2 -23.86 3.89 6.39
CA LYS A 2 -22.98 2.75 6.11
C LYS A 2 -21.53 3.24 6.11
N VAL A 3 -20.62 2.47 6.70
CA VAL A 3 -19.17 2.71 6.57
C VAL A 3 -18.66 1.70 5.55
N SER A 4 -17.99 2.20 4.51
CA SER A 4 -17.37 1.40 3.46
C SER A 4 -15.86 1.59 3.51
N SER A 5 -15.11 0.57 3.14
CA SER A 5 -13.66 0.64 2.90
C SER A 5 -13.33 0.26 1.46
N TYR A 6 -12.10 0.49 1.01
CA TYR A 6 -11.68 0.08 -0.33
C TYR A 6 -11.90 -1.42 -0.56
N SER A 7 -11.48 -2.27 0.39
CA SER A 7 -11.68 -3.72 0.35
C SER A 7 -13.17 -4.10 0.19
N SER A 8 -14.08 -3.35 0.81
CA SER A 8 -15.52 -3.59 0.67
C SER A 8 -16.04 -3.29 -0.74
N LEU A 9 -15.47 -2.28 -1.43
CA LEU A 9 -15.86 -1.90 -2.79
C LEU A 9 -15.42 -2.93 -3.84
N VAL A 10 -14.30 -3.60 -3.63
CA VAL A 10 -13.70 -4.54 -4.59
C VAL A 10 -13.96 -6.02 -4.29
N SER A 11 -14.58 -6.33 -3.14
CA SER A 11 -14.81 -7.69 -2.63
C SER A 11 -15.58 -8.64 -3.58
N GLY A 12 -16.39 -8.11 -4.50
CA GLY A 12 -17.13 -8.91 -5.48
C GLY A 12 -16.31 -9.33 -6.72
N HIS A 13 -15.02 -8.99 -6.80
CA HIS A 13 -14.20 -9.15 -8.01
C HIS A 13 -12.96 -10.02 -7.87
N LEU A 14 -12.53 -10.33 -6.64
CA LEU A 14 -11.16 -10.78 -6.40
C LEU A 14 -11.16 -11.89 -5.32
N PRO A 15 -11.09 -13.19 -5.71
CA PRO A 15 -11.11 -14.31 -4.76
C PRO A 15 -9.80 -14.56 -4.01
N ASP A 16 -8.66 -14.04 -4.50
CA ASP A 16 -7.30 -14.42 -4.03
C ASP A 16 -6.35 -13.22 -3.81
N ILE A 17 -6.88 -12.04 -3.48
CA ILE A 17 -6.01 -10.93 -3.07
C ILE A 17 -5.60 -11.15 -1.62
N GLU A 18 -4.30 -11.03 -1.33
CA GLU A 18 -3.81 -10.64 0.00
C GLU A 18 -4.51 -9.30 0.32
N LEU A 19 -5.66 -9.39 0.99
CA LEU A 19 -6.59 -8.28 1.21
C LEU A 19 -5.78 -7.06 1.64
N PRO A 20 -6.07 -5.85 1.10
CA PRO A 20 -5.43 -4.63 1.53
C PRO A 20 -5.43 -4.59 3.05
N ASP A 21 -4.22 -4.62 3.60
CA ASP A 21 -3.96 -4.66 5.02
C ASP A 21 -4.74 -3.51 5.69
N HIS A 22 -5.38 -3.83 6.81
CA HIS A 22 -6.10 -2.94 7.74
C HIS A 22 -7.50 -2.43 7.31
N ASP A 23 -7.77 -2.19 6.02
CA ASP A 23 -9.07 -1.65 5.56
C ASP A 23 -10.28 -2.59 5.79
N ALA A 24 -10.05 -3.90 5.84
CA ALA A 24 -11.07 -4.90 6.14
C ALA A 24 -11.04 -5.38 7.62
N PHE A 25 -9.97 -5.05 8.35
CA PHE A 25 -9.65 -5.65 9.64
C PHE A 25 -9.67 -4.57 10.73
N ASN A 26 -10.73 -4.54 11.53
CA ASN A 26 -10.76 -3.70 12.73
C ASN A 26 -9.52 -3.97 13.61
N ALA A 27 -8.99 -2.96 14.30
CA ALA A 27 -7.98 -3.10 15.36
C ALA A 27 -8.39 -4.08 16.49
N SER A 28 -9.68 -4.42 16.60
CA SER A 28 -10.18 -5.51 17.46
C SER A 28 -9.93 -6.90 16.87
N LEU A 29 -10.03 -7.08 15.55
CA LEU A 29 -9.75 -8.35 14.87
C LEU A 29 -8.25 -8.60 14.70
N GLN A 30 -7.41 -7.57 14.59
CA GLN A 30 -5.95 -7.74 14.71
C GLN A 30 -5.56 -8.23 16.11
N ARG A 31 -6.19 -7.68 17.16
CA ARG A 31 -6.06 -8.23 18.53
C ARG A 31 -6.61 -9.65 18.64
N GLN A 32 -7.66 -9.96 17.89
CA GLN A 32 -8.29 -11.29 17.88
C GLN A 32 -7.47 -12.32 17.08
N ILE A 33 -6.84 -11.95 15.97
CA ILE A 33 -5.87 -12.79 15.25
C ILE A 33 -4.62 -12.97 16.12
N ARG A 34 -4.16 -11.93 16.83
CA ARG A 34 -3.11 -12.05 17.85
C ARG A 34 -3.49 -13.00 19.00
N SER A 35 -4.78 -13.14 19.33
CA SER A 35 -5.26 -14.08 20.38
C SER A 35 -5.67 -15.46 19.87
N ASP A 36 -6.07 -15.57 18.60
CA ASP A 36 -6.58 -16.80 17.96
C ASP A 36 -5.46 -17.61 17.27
N ILE A 37 -4.19 -17.18 17.39
CA ILE A 37 -3.00 -18.03 17.17
C ILE A 37 -2.85 -19.00 18.37
N ASP A 38 -3.95 -19.67 18.75
CA ASP A 38 -3.97 -20.83 19.62
C ASP A 38 -4.42 -22.04 18.78
N PHE A 39 -3.41 -22.65 18.16
CA PHE A 39 -3.28 -24.07 17.83
C PHE A 39 -4.56 -24.90 17.58
N GLN A 40 -5.14 -24.87 16.36
CA GLN A 40 -5.83 -26.04 15.80
C GLN A 40 -5.53 -26.23 14.29
N SER A 41 -4.65 -27.20 14.03
CA SER A 41 -4.58 -28.12 12.89
C SER A 41 -5.38 -27.78 11.61
N PHE A 42 -4.69 -27.24 10.61
CA PHE A 42 -5.03 -27.44 9.20
C PHE A 42 -3.99 -28.37 8.58
N SER A 43 -4.21 -29.68 8.71
CA SER A 43 -3.56 -30.69 7.87
C SER A 43 -4.29 -30.75 6.52
N GLY A 44 -3.99 -29.79 5.64
CA GLY A 44 -4.33 -29.83 4.22
C GLY A 44 -3.12 -30.23 3.41
N GLN A 45 -3.21 -31.34 2.67
CA GLN A 45 -2.17 -31.80 1.75
C GLN A 45 -1.89 -30.74 0.68
N PHE A 46 -0.79 -30.02 0.81
CA PHE A 46 -0.20 -29.27 -0.31
C PHE A 46 0.83 -30.15 -1.00
N GLY A 47 0.68 -30.29 -2.32
CA GLY A 47 1.58 -31.06 -3.18
C GLY A 47 3.02 -30.59 -3.01
N GLN A 48 3.93 -31.57 -3.01
CA GLN A 48 5.37 -31.35 -2.89
C GLN A 48 5.88 -30.51 -4.08
N ALA A 49 6.02 -29.21 -3.88
CA ALA A 49 6.91 -28.38 -4.67
C ALA A 49 8.30 -28.45 -4.03
N GLU A 50 9.34 -28.63 -4.85
CA GLU A 50 10.74 -28.69 -4.43
C GLU A 50 11.09 -27.47 -3.55
N TYR A 51 11.33 -27.72 -2.26
CA TYR A 51 11.81 -26.69 -1.33
C TYR A 51 13.26 -26.36 -1.68
N SER A 52 13.46 -25.25 -2.39
CA SER A 52 14.75 -24.58 -2.46
C SER A 52 15.16 -24.12 -1.05
N GLU A 53 16.33 -24.55 -0.57
CA GLU A 53 16.96 -24.14 0.71
C GLU A 53 17.35 -22.64 0.79
N LYS A 54 16.89 -21.79 -0.14
CA LYS A 54 17.22 -20.37 -0.12
C LYS A 54 16.38 -19.62 0.90
N ASN A 55 17.04 -19.08 1.93
CA ASN A 55 16.44 -18.11 2.84
C ASN A 55 16.46 -16.70 2.22
N ASP A 56 15.75 -16.50 1.11
CA ASP A 56 15.60 -15.20 0.47
C ASP A 56 14.18 -14.63 0.65
N ILE A 57 14.00 -13.34 0.32
CA ILE A 57 12.74 -12.63 0.56
C ILE A 57 11.59 -13.18 -0.30
N PHE A 58 11.89 -13.83 -1.42
CA PHE A 58 10.89 -14.46 -2.28
C PHE A 58 10.35 -15.76 -1.65
N SER A 59 11.19 -16.43 -0.86
CA SER A 59 10.84 -17.65 -0.11
C SER A 59 10.22 -17.37 1.26
N PHE A 60 10.23 -16.12 1.74
CA PHE A 60 9.53 -15.73 2.97
C PHE A 60 8.03 -16.08 2.86
N PRO A 61 7.38 -16.58 3.94
CA PRO A 61 5.97 -16.96 3.91
C PRO A 61 5.06 -15.89 3.29
N LYS A 62 4.00 -16.34 2.61
CA LYS A 62 3.01 -15.50 1.92
C LYS A 62 1.70 -15.45 2.73
N GLY A 63 0.76 -14.64 2.27
CA GLY A 63 -0.58 -14.51 2.83
C GLY A 63 -0.69 -13.39 3.85
N ALA A 64 -1.92 -13.16 4.32
CA ALA A 64 -2.27 -12.04 5.21
C ALA A 64 -1.39 -11.94 6.46
N ARG A 65 -0.95 -13.05 7.06
CA ARG A 65 -0.05 -13.00 8.22
C ARG A 65 1.29 -12.33 7.91
N ALA A 66 1.83 -12.57 6.71
CA ALA A 66 3.07 -11.94 6.26
C ALA A 66 2.86 -10.44 5.98
N GLY A 67 1.71 -10.08 5.39
CA GLY A 67 1.30 -8.68 5.19
C GLY A 67 1.27 -7.92 6.52
N ILE A 68 0.42 -8.34 7.46
CA ILE A 68 0.28 -7.71 8.79
C ILE A 68 1.63 -7.63 9.53
N PHE A 69 2.47 -8.66 9.42
CA PHE A 69 3.83 -8.62 9.97
C PHE A 69 4.67 -7.48 9.38
N PHE A 70 4.68 -7.30 8.07
CA PHE A 70 5.44 -6.23 7.44
C PHE A 70 4.89 -4.85 7.77
N HIS A 71 3.56 -4.66 7.77
CA HIS A 71 2.95 -3.38 8.14
C HIS A 71 3.31 -2.97 9.57
N ASP A 72 3.06 -3.85 10.54
CA ASP A 72 3.36 -3.58 11.96
C ASP A 72 4.87 -3.38 12.21
N MET A 73 5.73 -4.13 11.50
CA MET A 73 7.17 -3.92 11.56
C MET A 73 7.58 -2.54 11.01
N LEU A 74 7.05 -2.12 9.86
CA LEU A 74 7.40 -0.85 9.21
C LEU A 74 6.82 0.37 9.95
N GLU A 75 5.67 0.22 10.58
CA GLU A 75 5.09 1.23 11.48
C GLU A 75 6.05 1.56 12.64
N ASN A 76 6.68 0.52 13.21
CA ASN A 76 7.57 0.64 14.37
C ASN A 76 9.04 0.88 14.02
N LEU A 77 9.42 0.82 12.73
CA LEU A 77 10.79 0.99 12.27
C LEU A 77 11.15 2.47 12.11
N ASP A 78 12.13 2.97 12.86
CA ASP A 78 12.76 4.26 12.55
C ASP A 78 13.66 4.12 11.30
N PHE A 79 13.25 4.76 10.18
CA PHE A 79 13.99 4.64 8.91
C PHE A 79 15.35 5.34 8.95
N LYS A 80 15.50 6.35 9.81
CA LYS A 80 16.68 7.20 9.88
C LYS A 80 17.72 6.68 10.87
N ASP A 81 17.31 5.80 11.79
CA ASP A 81 18.23 5.16 12.71
C ASP A 81 19.18 4.21 11.96
N SER A 82 20.48 4.52 12.03
CA SER A 82 21.55 3.70 11.44
C SER A 82 22.00 2.55 12.35
N SER A 83 21.42 2.40 13.53
CA SER A 83 21.78 1.36 14.50
C SER A 83 21.27 -0.02 14.07
N ASP A 84 22.17 -0.82 13.50
CA ASP A 84 21.86 -2.21 13.11
C ASP A 84 21.31 -3.03 14.28
N ASN A 85 21.83 -2.83 15.49
CA ASN A 85 21.39 -3.57 16.68
C ASN A 85 19.91 -3.32 17.03
N ILE A 86 19.44 -2.08 16.93
CA ILE A 86 18.04 -1.72 17.26
C ILE A 86 17.11 -2.34 16.22
N ARG A 87 17.45 -2.19 14.94
CA ARG A 87 16.72 -2.77 13.82
C ARG A 87 16.69 -4.30 13.85
N GLU A 88 17.82 -4.95 14.12
CA GLU A 88 17.88 -6.41 14.25
C GLU A 88 17.04 -6.89 15.44
N SER A 89 17.04 -6.14 16.54
CA SER A 89 16.19 -6.43 17.69
C SER A 89 14.71 -6.33 17.33
N LEU A 90 14.30 -5.27 16.62
CA LEU A 90 12.93 -5.10 16.14
C LEU A 90 12.52 -6.28 15.24
N VAL A 91 13.32 -6.61 14.23
CA VAL A 91 13.04 -7.73 13.31
C VAL A 91 12.88 -9.04 14.08
N LYS A 92 13.79 -9.33 15.01
CA LYS A 92 13.71 -10.53 15.85
C LYS A 92 12.39 -10.56 16.64
N THR A 93 12.09 -9.48 17.36
CA THR A 93 10.88 -9.37 18.17
C THR A 93 9.62 -9.56 17.32
N LYS A 94 9.54 -8.92 16.15
CA LYS A 94 8.39 -9.06 15.24
C LYS A 94 8.26 -10.46 14.66
N LEU A 95 9.37 -11.13 14.31
CA LEU A 95 9.32 -12.52 13.87
C LEU A 95 8.75 -13.44 14.96
N GLU A 96 9.18 -13.26 16.21
CA GLU A 96 8.67 -14.02 17.36
C GLU A 96 7.19 -13.73 17.63
N GLU A 97 6.78 -12.44 17.65
CA GLU A 97 5.40 -12.00 17.87
C GLU A 97 4.41 -12.61 16.85
N PHE A 98 4.82 -12.74 15.59
CA PHE A 98 4.00 -13.28 14.51
C PHE A 98 4.20 -14.78 14.24
N GLY A 99 5.03 -15.46 15.03
CA GLY A 99 5.28 -16.90 14.93
C GLY A 99 6.04 -17.32 13.66
N PHE A 100 6.93 -16.47 13.16
CA PHE A 100 7.85 -16.79 12.08
C PHE A 100 9.20 -17.28 12.62
N ASP A 101 9.82 -18.22 11.89
CA ASP A 101 11.12 -18.78 12.26
C ASP A 101 12.23 -17.71 12.20
N LEU A 102 13.08 -17.67 13.23
CA LEU A 102 14.21 -16.74 13.33
C LEU A 102 15.25 -16.88 12.21
N LYS A 103 15.23 -17.98 11.45
CA LYS A 103 16.03 -18.11 10.22
C LYS A 103 15.79 -16.97 9.23
N TRP A 104 14.63 -16.31 9.29
CA TRP A 104 14.27 -15.19 8.42
C TRP A 104 14.85 -13.84 8.87
N LYS A 105 15.51 -13.76 10.03
CA LYS A 105 16.01 -12.48 10.58
C LYS A 105 16.87 -11.71 9.58
N ASN A 106 17.86 -12.38 8.99
CA ASN A 106 18.77 -11.74 8.03
C ASN A 106 18.05 -11.38 6.73
N THR A 107 17.18 -12.26 6.23
CA THR A 107 16.38 -12.02 5.03
C THR A 107 15.51 -10.77 5.15
N VAL A 108 14.82 -10.60 6.28
CA VAL A 108 13.98 -9.42 6.55
C VAL A 108 14.85 -8.19 6.77
N GLY A 109 15.97 -8.31 7.50
CA GLY A 109 16.94 -7.22 7.68
C GLY A 109 17.48 -6.69 6.35
N ASP A 110 17.87 -7.58 5.44
CA ASP A 110 18.37 -7.23 4.11
C ASP A 110 17.27 -6.56 3.25
N MET A 111 16.03 -7.03 3.34
CA MET A 111 14.89 -6.38 2.69
C MET A 111 14.72 -4.95 3.21
N ILE A 112 14.74 -4.74 4.52
CA ILE A 112 14.65 -3.39 5.13
C ILE A 112 15.81 -2.52 4.65
N ASN A 113 17.04 -3.04 4.61
CA ASN A 113 18.21 -2.32 4.14
C ASN A 113 18.05 -1.85 2.69
N ASN A 114 17.50 -2.70 1.83
CA ASN A 114 17.17 -2.32 0.46
C ASN A 114 16.06 -1.26 0.45
N LEU A 115 14.98 -1.47 1.20
CA LEU A 115 13.84 -0.55 1.27
C LEU A 115 14.26 0.86 1.65
N ILE A 116 14.97 1.02 2.78
CA ILE A 116 15.24 2.36 3.31
C ILE A 116 16.28 3.15 2.50
N ALA A 117 17.17 2.45 1.80
CA ALA A 117 18.29 3.04 1.08
C ALA A 117 18.08 3.15 -0.43
N THR A 118 16.95 2.69 -0.97
CA THR A 118 16.64 2.76 -2.40
C THR A 118 15.99 4.11 -2.74
N PRO A 119 16.53 4.89 -3.70
CA PRO A 119 15.84 6.05 -4.24
C PRO A 119 14.47 5.68 -4.80
N LEU A 120 13.43 6.38 -4.37
CA LEU A 120 12.06 6.13 -4.84
C LEU A 120 11.82 6.69 -6.25
N LEU A 121 12.65 7.64 -6.69
CA LEU A 121 12.62 8.21 -8.03
C LEU A 121 14.02 8.22 -8.66
N GLU A 122 14.07 8.00 -9.97
CA GLU A 122 15.35 7.96 -10.71
C GLU A 122 16.02 9.33 -10.69
N GLU A 123 15.24 10.39 -10.91
CA GLU A 123 15.70 11.78 -11.01
C GLU A 123 15.94 12.46 -9.65
N GLN A 124 15.47 11.87 -8.55
CA GLN A 124 15.57 12.44 -7.20
C GLN A 124 16.22 11.43 -6.25
N LYS A 125 17.55 11.38 -6.26
CA LYS A 125 18.35 10.37 -5.53
C LYS A 125 18.30 10.50 -4.00
N ASP A 126 17.94 11.68 -3.50
CA ASP A 126 17.79 11.98 -2.08
C ASP A 126 16.39 11.61 -1.53
N LEU A 127 15.42 11.31 -2.39
CA LEU A 127 14.11 10.79 -1.99
C LEU A 127 14.21 9.31 -1.62
N ILE A 128 14.80 9.05 -0.45
CA ILE A 128 14.95 7.75 0.19
C ILE A 128 14.25 7.74 1.55
N LEU A 129 13.71 6.60 1.97
CA LEU A 129 13.02 6.52 3.25
C LEU A 129 13.95 6.75 4.43
N SER A 130 15.25 6.44 4.32
CA SER A 130 16.23 6.73 5.39
C SER A 130 16.51 8.23 5.58
N SER A 131 15.95 9.11 4.75
CA SER A 131 15.97 10.56 4.96
C SER A 131 14.78 11.06 5.79
N VAL A 132 13.74 10.24 5.93
CA VAL A 132 12.46 10.61 6.56
C VAL A 132 12.52 10.32 8.06
N ALA A 133 12.46 11.37 8.87
CA ALA A 133 12.40 11.23 10.32
C ALA A 133 10.99 10.85 10.80
N MET A 134 10.91 10.26 11.98
CA MET A 134 9.65 10.00 12.68
C MET A 134 8.75 11.25 12.83
N THR A 135 9.34 12.44 12.96
CA THR A 135 8.60 13.70 13.08
C THR A 135 8.02 14.22 11.77
N ASP A 136 8.53 13.71 10.64
CA ASP A 136 8.17 14.17 9.30
C ASP A 136 7.25 13.15 8.60
N ARG A 137 6.67 12.22 9.37
CA ARG A 137 5.79 11.17 8.87
C ARG A 137 4.65 10.86 9.81
N ILE A 138 3.58 10.33 9.23
CA ILE A 138 2.46 9.71 9.92
C ILE A 138 2.36 8.29 9.39
N ASN A 139 2.52 7.31 10.27
CA ASN A 139 2.27 5.91 9.97
C ASN A 139 0.79 5.60 10.24
N GLU A 140 0.21 4.71 9.45
CA GLU A 140 -1.19 4.26 9.57
C GLU A 140 -2.20 5.42 9.75
N MET A 141 -2.14 6.40 8.86
CA MET A 141 -3.04 7.54 8.90
C MET A 141 -4.48 7.08 8.63
N GLU A 142 -5.27 6.99 9.69
CA GLU A 142 -6.71 6.76 9.61
C GLU A 142 -7.39 7.96 8.94
N PHE A 143 -8.29 7.69 8.01
CA PHE A 143 -9.11 8.72 7.40
C PHE A 143 -10.59 8.34 7.36
N TYR A 144 -11.41 9.39 7.26
CA TYR A 144 -12.85 9.26 7.14
C TYR A 144 -13.41 10.42 6.33
N PHE A 145 -14.18 10.14 5.28
CA PHE A 145 -14.88 11.19 4.52
C PHE A 145 -16.28 10.74 4.09
N PRO A 146 -17.25 11.67 4.04
CA PRO A 146 -18.60 11.35 3.57
C PRO A 146 -18.60 10.94 2.10
N LEU A 147 -19.35 9.89 1.77
CA LEU A 147 -19.41 9.29 0.45
C LEU A 147 -20.81 9.45 -0.15
N LYS A 148 -20.89 10.05 -1.35
CA LYS A 148 -22.10 10.11 -2.18
C LYS A 148 -22.47 8.73 -2.73
N THR A 149 -23.72 8.58 -3.17
CA THR A 149 -24.09 7.47 -4.02
C THR A 149 -23.33 7.56 -5.35
N VAL A 150 -22.38 6.66 -5.57
CA VAL A 150 -21.66 6.54 -6.84
C VAL A 150 -21.92 5.19 -7.48
N THR A 151 -21.87 5.12 -8.81
CA THR A 151 -22.00 3.86 -9.57
C THR A 151 -20.67 3.50 -10.22
N ALA A 152 -20.46 2.20 -10.47
CA ALA A 152 -19.30 1.72 -11.21
C ALA A 152 -19.18 2.38 -12.59
N GLN A 153 -20.30 2.59 -13.28
CA GLN A 153 -20.35 3.25 -14.59
C GLN A 153 -19.86 4.70 -14.51
N LYS A 154 -20.26 5.43 -13.46
CA LYS A 154 -19.86 6.83 -13.29
C LYS A 154 -18.38 6.96 -12.96
N LEU A 155 -17.86 6.08 -12.09
CA LEU A 155 -16.42 6.00 -11.83
C LEU A 155 -15.64 5.64 -13.10
N SER A 156 -16.08 4.62 -13.85
CA SER A 156 -15.48 4.24 -15.13
C SER A 156 -15.41 5.42 -16.09
N GLN A 157 -16.51 6.17 -16.24
CA GLN A 157 -16.54 7.34 -17.11
C GLN A 157 -15.50 8.39 -16.70
N ILE A 158 -15.39 8.70 -15.40
CA ILE A 158 -14.38 9.64 -14.91
C ILE A 158 -12.98 9.12 -15.25
N PHE A 159 -12.65 7.87 -14.95
CA PHE A 159 -11.33 7.33 -15.29
C PHE A 159 -11.07 7.29 -16.81
N SER A 160 -12.10 7.10 -17.62
CA SER A 160 -12.02 7.12 -19.08
C SER A 160 -11.71 8.52 -19.62
N ASP A 161 -12.33 9.55 -19.06
CA ASP A 161 -12.09 10.96 -19.45
C ASP A 161 -10.63 11.39 -19.21
N TYR A 162 -9.94 10.72 -18.29
CA TYR A 162 -8.53 10.95 -17.94
C TYR A 162 -7.59 9.80 -18.34
N ALA A 163 -8.07 8.86 -19.18
CA ALA A 163 -7.25 7.74 -19.64
C ALA A 163 -6.01 8.24 -20.42
N GLY A 164 -4.87 7.58 -20.24
CA GLY A 164 -3.60 8.02 -20.83
C GLY A 164 -2.38 7.43 -20.12
N ILE A 165 -1.30 8.20 -20.03
CA ILE A 165 0.02 7.73 -19.55
C ILE A 165 -0.04 7.10 -18.14
N HIS A 166 -0.93 7.56 -17.27
CA HIS A 166 -0.99 7.13 -15.86
C HIS A 166 -2.22 6.30 -15.48
N ILE A 167 -3.20 6.17 -16.38
CA ILE A 167 -4.37 5.32 -16.18
C ILE A 167 -4.36 4.31 -17.33
N PRO A 168 -4.14 3.01 -17.05
CA PRO A 168 -4.16 1.97 -18.07
C PRO A 168 -5.45 2.03 -18.89
N ALA A 169 -5.34 1.84 -20.22
CA ALA A 169 -6.46 2.01 -21.13
C ALA A 169 -7.64 1.05 -20.84
N ASP A 170 -7.37 -0.12 -20.26
CA ASP A 170 -8.37 -1.12 -19.87
C ASP A 170 -8.90 -0.92 -18.43
N PHE A 171 -8.33 0.02 -17.66
CA PHE A 171 -8.72 0.27 -16.27
C PHE A 171 -10.21 0.67 -16.13
N PRO A 172 -10.77 1.58 -16.97
CA PRO A 172 -12.20 1.91 -16.90
C PRO A 172 -13.10 0.68 -17.04
N THR A 173 -12.79 -0.21 -18.00
CA THR A 173 -13.54 -1.45 -18.23
C THR A 173 -13.49 -2.40 -17.02
N ARG A 174 -12.43 -2.35 -16.20
CA ARG A 174 -12.36 -3.13 -14.96
C ARG A 174 -13.23 -2.53 -13.86
N ILE A 175 -13.26 -1.21 -13.76
CA ILE A 175 -14.14 -0.49 -12.83
C ILE A 175 -15.62 -0.80 -13.12
N GLU A 176 -16.03 -0.88 -14.38
CA GLU A 176 -17.44 -1.19 -14.74
C GLU A 176 -17.93 -2.54 -14.21
N LYS A 177 -17.01 -3.50 -14.05
CA LYS A 177 -17.38 -4.82 -13.57
C LYS A 177 -17.64 -4.81 -12.06
N LEU A 178 -17.10 -3.83 -11.32
CA LEU A 178 -17.29 -3.72 -9.88
C LEU A 178 -18.75 -3.82 -9.48
N SER A 179 -19.06 -4.85 -8.70
CA SER A 179 -20.40 -5.12 -8.19
C SER A 179 -20.51 -4.57 -6.77
N PHE A 180 -20.46 -3.25 -6.61
CA PHE A 180 -20.76 -2.60 -5.33
C PHE A 180 -22.17 -2.02 -5.36
N MET A 181 -22.92 -2.20 -4.26
CA MET A 181 -24.21 -1.55 -4.11
C MET A 181 -23.99 -0.04 -3.95
N PRO A 182 -24.63 0.82 -4.76
CA PRO A 182 -24.57 2.26 -4.57
C PRO A 182 -25.00 2.56 -3.13
N SER A 183 -24.12 3.14 -2.31
CA SER A 183 -24.43 3.40 -0.91
C SER A 183 -23.87 4.73 -0.45
N GLU A 184 -24.76 5.61 -0.01
CA GLU A 184 -24.41 6.77 0.80
C GLU A 184 -23.89 6.34 2.16
N GLY A 185 -22.92 7.08 2.66
CA GLY A 185 -22.26 6.69 3.88
C GLY A 185 -20.96 7.44 4.05
N PHE A 186 -19.97 6.70 4.52
CA PHE A 186 -18.63 7.21 4.68
C PHE A 186 -17.62 6.22 4.15
N MET A 187 -16.56 6.76 3.56
CA MET A 187 -15.35 6.01 3.29
C MET A 187 -14.48 6.06 4.54
N LYS A 188 -14.02 4.90 4.98
CA LYS A 188 -12.99 4.73 6.01
C LYS A 188 -11.84 3.92 5.43
N GLY A 189 -10.62 4.31 5.75
CA GLY A 189 -9.45 3.49 5.49
C GLY A 189 -8.22 3.96 6.23
N TYR A 190 -7.11 3.29 5.96
CA TYR A 190 -5.80 3.57 6.53
C TYR A 190 -4.77 3.73 5.42
N ILE A 191 -3.95 4.76 5.52
CA ILE A 191 -2.81 4.98 4.64
C ILE A 191 -1.56 4.59 5.41
N ASP A 192 -0.77 3.65 4.89
CA ASP A 192 0.35 3.08 5.64
C ASP A 192 1.38 4.12 6.06
N LEU A 193 1.71 5.04 5.15
CA LEU A 193 2.67 6.09 5.42
C LEU A 193 2.34 7.33 4.61
N VAL A 194 2.25 8.47 5.31
CA VAL A 194 2.31 9.80 4.72
C VAL A 194 3.55 10.47 5.25
N PHE A 195 4.40 11.02 4.38
CA PHE A 195 5.60 11.72 4.83
C PHE A 195 5.84 13.01 4.06
N GLN A 196 6.58 13.92 4.68
CA GLN A 196 7.06 15.13 4.04
C GLN A 196 8.54 15.00 3.70
N HIS A 197 8.91 15.40 2.49
CA HIS A 197 10.30 15.51 2.07
C HIS A 197 10.48 16.71 1.15
N SER A 198 11.46 17.57 1.47
CA SER A 198 11.77 18.77 0.69
C SER A 198 10.54 19.65 0.40
N GLY A 199 9.68 19.82 1.41
CA GLY A 199 8.46 20.65 1.33
C GLY A 199 7.25 19.96 0.71
N LYS A 200 7.40 18.78 0.11
CA LYS A 200 6.31 18.03 -0.53
C LYS A 200 5.80 16.88 0.31
N PHE A 201 4.51 16.60 0.23
CA PHE A 201 3.86 15.44 0.85
C PHE A 201 3.81 14.25 -0.11
N TYR A 202 4.10 13.06 0.41
CA TYR A 202 4.07 11.81 -0.33
C TYR A 202 3.21 10.80 0.41
N LEU A 203 2.55 9.94 -0.35
CA LEU A 203 1.83 8.78 0.16
C LEU A 203 2.61 7.53 -0.19
N VAL A 204 2.63 6.56 0.72
CA VAL A 204 3.15 5.22 0.50
C VAL A 204 2.14 4.18 0.96
N ASP A 205 2.02 3.12 0.18
CA ASP A 205 1.31 1.89 0.55
C ASP A 205 2.26 0.69 0.36
N TRP A 206 2.35 -0.16 1.38
CA TRP A 206 3.23 -1.33 1.40
C TRP A 206 2.52 -2.54 0.80
N LYS A 207 3.20 -3.26 -0.09
CA LYS A 207 2.67 -4.46 -0.75
C LYS A 207 3.57 -5.66 -0.48
N SER A 208 3.02 -6.69 0.19
CA SER A 208 3.69 -7.98 0.39
C SER A 208 3.50 -8.96 -0.77
N ASN A 209 2.78 -8.54 -1.83
CA ASN A 209 2.35 -9.37 -2.94
C ASN A 209 3.50 -10.22 -3.50
N TYR A 210 3.17 -11.48 -3.76
CA TYR A 210 4.08 -12.41 -4.42
C TYR A 210 3.89 -12.34 -5.95
N LEU A 211 4.88 -11.82 -6.66
CA LEU A 211 4.88 -11.74 -8.13
C LEU A 211 5.75 -12.82 -8.79
N GLY A 212 6.64 -13.44 -8.00
CA GLY A 212 7.49 -14.55 -8.44
C GLY A 212 8.69 -14.77 -7.52
N ASN A 213 9.66 -15.56 -7.98
CA ASN A 213 10.80 -16.06 -7.20
C ASN A 213 12.10 -15.27 -7.39
N GLN A 214 12.07 -14.20 -8.18
CA GLN A 214 13.26 -13.44 -8.53
C GLN A 214 12.93 -11.96 -8.72
N VAL A 215 13.96 -11.12 -8.68
CA VAL A 215 13.80 -9.66 -8.69
C VAL A 215 13.20 -9.15 -10.00
N GLU A 216 13.42 -9.87 -11.10
CA GLU A 216 12.85 -9.60 -12.43
C GLU A 216 11.33 -9.74 -12.45
N ASP A 217 10.75 -10.56 -11.57
CA ASP A 217 9.30 -10.72 -11.46
C ASP A 217 8.65 -9.46 -10.85
N TYR A 218 9.44 -8.56 -10.27
CA TYR A 218 9.04 -7.26 -9.71
C TYR A 218 9.45 -6.09 -10.61
N SER A 219 9.55 -6.33 -11.91
CA SER A 219 9.76 -5.30 -12.92
C SER A 219 8.60 -4.28 -12.95
N LYS A 220 8.86 -3.14 -13.59
CA LYS A 220 7.84 -2.12 -13.84
C LYS A 220 6.57 -2.71 -14.50
N ASP A 221 6.72 -3.54 -15.53
CA ASP A 221 5.58 -4.11 -16.26
C ASP A 221 4.76 -5.03 -15.36
N SER A 222 5.41 -5.92 -14.60
CA SER A 222 4.74 -6.83 -13.64
C SER A 222 3.99 -6.07 -12.55
N ILE A 223 4.57 -4.98 -12.07
CA ILE A 223 3.97 -4.12 -11.05
C ILE A 223 2.79 -3.34 -11.64
N ASP A 224 2.94 -2.74 -12.82
CA ASP A 224 1.88 -1.99 -13.50
C ASP A 224 0.67 -2.92 -13.79
N ASP A 225 0.92 -4.16 -14.22
CA ASP A 225 -0.10 -5.19 -14.40
C ASP A 225 -0.83 -5.53 -13.09
N THR A 226 -0.08 -5.64 -11.99
CA THR A 226 -0.65 -5.91 -10.66
C THR A 226 -1.48 -4.73 -10.16
N MET A 227 -0.96 -3.50 -10.30
CA MET A 227 -1.67 -2.26 -9.92
C MET A 227 -3.03 -2.14 -10.62
N ASN A 228 -3.07 -2.55 -11.90
CA ASN A 228 -4.29 -2.57 -12.70
C ASN A 228 -5.23 -3.73 -12.31
N LYS A 229 -4.68 -4.95 -12.20
CA LYS A 229 -5.44 -6.16 -11.87
C LYS A 229 -6.14 -6.07 -10.51
N ASP A 230 -5.43 -5.58 -9.50
CA ASP A 230 -5.88 -5.55 -8.11
C ASP A 230 -6.55 -4.22 -7.74
N LEU A 231 -6.80 -3.38 -8.76
CA LEU A 231 -7.48 -2.08 -8.67
C LEU A 231 -6.83 -1.06 -7.73
N TYR A 232 -5.54 -1.23 -7.42
CA TYR A 232 -4.78 -0.31 -6.58
C TYR A 232 -4.74 1.12 -7.15
N VAL A 233 -4.96 1.29 -8.45
CA VAL A 233 -5.20 2.61 -9.04
C VAL A 233 -6.40 3.31 -8.40
N LEU A 234 -7.53 2.62 -8.20
CA LEU A 234 -8.68 3.21 -7.51
C LEU A 234 -8.35 3.49 -6.04
N GLN A 235 -7.64 2.56 -5.38
CA GLN A 235 -7.26 2.69 -3.98
C GLN A 235 -6.48 3.98 -3.72
N TYR A 236 -5.39 4.22 -4.48
CA TYR A 236 -4.57 5.39 -4.22
C TYR A 236 -5.32 6.70 -4.52
N HIS A 237 -6.26 6.71 -5.48
CA HIS A 237 -7.07 7.90 -5.72
C HIS A 237 -8.01 8.19 -4.54
N ILE A 238 -8.58 7.16 -3.90
CA ILE A 238 -9.37 7.32 -2.67
C ILE A 238 -8.49 7.88 -1.55
N TYR A 239 -7.28 7.36 -1.39
CA TYR A 239 -6.35 7.85 -0.37
C TYR A 239 -5.89 9.28 -0.63
N LEU A 240 -5.65 9.63 -1.90
CA LEU A 240 -5.34 11.00 -2.31
C LEU A 240 -6.47 11.97 -1.98
N LEU A 241 -7.74 11.58 -2.18
CA LEU A 241 -8.87 12.42 -1.77
C LEU A 241 -8.89 12.67 -0.26
N ALA A 242 -8.52 11.66 0.53
CA ALA A 242 -8.43 11.81 1.98
C ALA A 242 -7.30 12.78 2.38
N ILE A 243 -6.08 12.57 1.87
CA ILE A 243 -4.94 13.45 2.15
C ILE A 243 -5.18 14.87 1.64
N HIS A 244 -5.69 15.01 0.42
CA HIS A 244 -5.91 16.33 -0.20
C HIS A 244 -6.88 17.17 0.63
N GLN A 245 -7.98 16.56 1.13
CA GLN A 245 -8.89 17.25 2.04
C GLN A 245 -8.24 17.57 3.38
N TYR A 246 -7.49 16.62 3.94
CA TYR A 246 -6.79 16.81 5.21
C TYR A 246 -5.81 17.99 5.13
N LEU A 247 -4.95 18.03 4.11
CA LEU A 247 -3.97 19.10 3.92
C LEU A 247 -4.64 20.44 3.66
N ARG A 248 -5.68 20.50 2.82
CA ARG A 248 -6.45 21.74 2.62
C ARG A 248 -7.08 22.29 3.88
N HIS A 249 -7.52 21.42 4.80
CA HIS A 249 -8.13 21.84 6.05
C HIS A 249 -7.10 22.36 7.06
N HIS A 250 -5.92 21.75 7.11
CA HIS A 250 -4.93 22.02 8.16
C HIS A 250 -3.82 22.99 7.73
N MET A 251 -3.57 23.12 6.44
CA MET A 251 -2.48 23.94 5.90
C MET A 251 -3.05 25.07 5.03
N SER A 252 -3.01 26.28 5.57
CA SER A 252 -3.37 27.49 4.83
C SER A 252 -2.42 27.68 3.65
N GLY A 253 -2.99 27.90 2.45
CA GLY A 253 -2.21 28.09 1.23
C GLY A 253 -1.70 26.79 0.59
N TYR A 254 -2.11 25.62 1.07
CA TYR A 254 -1.79 24.35 0.42
C TYR A 254 -2.32 24.32 -1.02
N ASP A 255 -1.44 23.94 -1.94
CA ASP A 255 -1.73 23.72 -3.35
C ASP A 255 -1.28 22.32 -3.79
N TYR A 256 -2.16 21.58 -4.47
CA TYR A 256 -1.88 20.20 -4.84
C TYR A 256 -0.71 20.09 -5.84
N GLU A 257 -0.61 21.01 -6.80
CA GLU A 257 0.40 20.94 -7.85
C GLU A 257 1.80 21.25 -7.33
N THR A 258 1.93 22.13 -6.31
CA THR A 258 3.22 22.49 -5.74
C THR A 258 3.62 21.65 -4.52
N ASP A 259 2.65 21.29 -3.68
CA ASP A 259 2.93 20.73 -2.35
C ASP A 259 2.75 19.22 -2.29
N PHE A 260 2.12 18.60 -3.29
CA PHE A 260 2.04 17.14 -3.38
C PHE A 260 3.14 16.56 -4.28
N GLY A 261 3.81 15.52 -3.79
CA GLY A 261 5.00 14.94 -4.42
C GLY A 261 4.74 13.64 -5.17
N GLY A 262 3.68 12.91 -4.83
CA GLY A 262 3.31 11.67 -5.51
C GLY A 262 2.87 10.56 -4.56
N VAL A 263 2.43 9.46 -5.16
CA VAL A 263 2.09 8.21 -4.48
C VAL A 263 3.11 7.14 -4.85
N PHE A 264 3.47 6.32 -3.87
CA PHE A 264 4.30 5.13 -4.08
C PHE A 264 3.58 3.89 -3.59
N TYR A 265 3.56 2.86 -4.41
CA TYR A 265 3.16 1.52 -3.99
C TYR A 265 4.42 0.66 -4.01
N ILE A 266 4.83 0.20 -2.84
CA ILE A 266 6.14 -0.42 -2.63
C ILE A 266 5.97 -1.91 -2.39
N PHE A 267 6.32 -2.70 -3.40
CA PHE A 267 6.33 -4.15 -3.37
C PHE A 267 7.59 -4.65 -2.66
N LEU A 268 7.47 -4.91 -1.36
CA LEU A 268 8.59 -5.13 -0.43
C LEU A 268 9.57 -6.22 -0.91
N ARG A 269 9.04 -7.32 -1.47
CA ARG A 269 9.84 -8.43 -1.99
C ARG A 269 10.69 -8.05 -3.21
N GLY A 270 10.27 -7.03 -3.96
CA GLY A 270 10.95 -6.52 -5.14
C GLY A 270 12.00 -5.44 -4.86
N MET A 271 12.10 -4.94 -3.63
CA MET A 271 13.02 -3.85 -3.31
C MET A 271 14.47 -4.27 -3.48
N ASN A 272 15.20 -3.52 -4.32
CA ASN A 272 16.58 -3.84 -4.66
C ASN A 272 17.41 -2.58 -4.91
N LYS A 273 18.37 -2.30 -4.02
CA LYS A 273 19.20 -1.08 -4.10
C LYS A 273 20.01 -0.96 -5.39
N LYS A 274 20.41 -2.09 -6.01
CA LYS A 274 21.20 -2.08 -7.24
C LYS A 274 20.35 -1.74 -8.47
N ARG A 275 19.07 -2.11 -8.46
CA ARG A 275 18.11 -1.80 -9.54
C ARG A 275 17.41 -0.45 -9.32
N GLY A 276 17.48 0.10 -8.11
CA GLY A 276 16.86 1.39 -7.81
C GLY A 276 15.33 1.30 -7.91
N PRO A 277 14.65 2.39 -8.32
CA PRO A 277 13.19 2.42 -8.42
C PRO A 277 12.62 1.59 -9.58
N GLN A 278 13.46 0.99 -10.42
CA GLN A 278 13.01 0.12 -11.51
C GLN A 278 12.55 -1.27 -11.03
N SER A 279 12.65 -1.54 -9.72
CA SER A 279 12.29 -2.81 -9.10
C SER A 279 11.57 -2.57 -7.79
N GLY A 280 10.36 -3.13 -7.66
CA GLY A 280 9.60 -3.07 -6.42
C GLY A 280 8.91 -1.72 -6.14
N VAL A 281 9.02 -0.72 -7.02
CA VAL A 281 8.42 0.61 -6.81
C VAL A 281 7.48 0.95 -7.96
N TYR A 282 6.21 1.18 -7.63
CA TYR A 282 5.28 1.92 -8.47
C TYR A 282 5.24 3.37 -8.02
N HIS A 283 5.17 4.30 -8.98
CA HIS A 283 5.02 5.73 -8.71
C HIS A 283 3.95 6.33 -9.61
N ALA A 284 3.10 7.19 -9.04
CA ALA A 284 2.21 8.05 -9.80
C ALA A 284 2.11 9.43 -9.17
N LEU A 285 1.94 10.45 -10.02
CA LEU A 285 1.53 11.79 -9.62
C LEU A 285 0.29 12.16 -10.45
N PRO A 286 -0.92 11.80 -9.97
CA PRO A 286 -2.15 12.09 -10.72
C PRO A 286 -2.33 13.58 -10.95
N LYS A 287 -2.98 13.94 -12.05
CA LYS A 287 -3.28 15.36 -12.34
C LYS A 287 -4.34 15.87 -11.36
N ALA A 288 -4.21 17.13 -10.95
CA ALA A 288 -5.14 17.80 -10.06
C ALA A 288 -6.60 17.69 -10.55
N ASP A 289 -6.83 17.87 -11.85
CA ASP A 289 -8.16 17.79 -12.46
C ASP A 289 -8.90 16.48 -12.18
N LEU A 290 -8.19 15.35 -12.19
CA LEU A 290 -8.78 14.04 -11.88
C LEU A 290 -9.13 13.93 -10.39
N ILE A 291 -8.27 14.44 -9.51
CA ILE A 291 -8.53 14.48 -8.08
C ILE A 291 -9.77 15.35 -7.80
N TYR A 292 -9.88 16.51 -8.45
CA TYR A 292 -11.05 17.37 -8.34
C TYR A 292 -12.33 16.73 -8.90
N ALA A 293 -12.24 16.04 -10.05
CA ALA A 293 -13.37 15.35 -10.66
C ALA A 293 -13.88 14.23 -9.74
N LEU A 294 -12.99 13.40 -9.22
CA LEU A 294 -13.33 12.34 -8.27
C LEU A 294 -13.88 12.92 -6.96
N GLY A 295 -13.29 13.99 -6.43
CA GLY A 295 -13.77 14.62 -5.21
C GLY A 295 -15.18 15.17 -5.36
N LYS A 296 -15.48 15.87 -6.48
CA LYS A 296 -16.83 16.36 -6.79
C LYS A 296 -17.84 15.23 -6.91
N GLU A 297 -17.46 14.09 -7.48
CA GLU A 297 -18.35 12.94 -7.64
C GLU A 297 -18.55 12.15 -6.35
N LEU A 298 -17.51 11.98 -5.55
CA LEU A 298 -17.50 11.07 -4.41
C LEU A 298 -17.86 11.74 -3.09
N ILE A 299 -17.56 13.02 -2.91
CA ILE A 299 -17.64 13.69 -1.60
C ILE A 299 -18.73 14.77 -1.62
N PRO A 300 -19.69 14.76 -0.67
CA PRO A 300 -20.63 15.86 -0.45
C PRO A 300 -19.92 17.19 -0.19
N ASP A 301 -20.42 18.27 -0.80
CA ASP A 301 -19.91 19.63 -0.62
C ASP A 301 -18.39 19.81 -0.88
N TYR A 302 -17.83 18.97 -1.76
CA TYR A 302 -16.42 19.06 -2.14
C TYR A 302 -16.12 20.39 -2.84
N LEU A 303 -15.22 21.16 -2.24
CA LEU A 303 -14.86 22.54 -2.63
C LEU A 303 -13.82 22.58 -3.76
#